data_AF-A0A2S9XC14-F1
#
_entry.id   AF-A0A2S9XC14-F1
#
_cell.length_a   1.000
_cell.length_b   1.000
_cell.length_c   1.000
_cell.angle_alpha   90.00
_cell.angle_beta   90.00
_cell.angle_gamma   90.00
#
_symmetry.space_group_name_H-M   'P 1'
#
loop_
_entity.id
_entity.type
_entity.pdbx_description
1 polymer ?
#
loop_
_entity_poly.entity_id
_entity_poly.type
_entity_poly.pdbx_seq_one_letter_code
_entity_poly.pdbx_strand_id
1 'polypeptide(L)'
;MSAVNLTATLTRRLAWVLLALGCKPAPSRAPEPDSRKTTADYGDAAYATSIQPIRVCEHLARMVAAEAGRAPQFDPVVMETCAHELSIEAATRGSADWRSVAACVLEAETGDEVDDCDRRYPMPSAASGSGDTDRERAVCDHMFDVVMRETAEELGSGGLRFSEGERRALTDECVESFVVDHRPELDAVSYEQLLACLASAQTGVQMQEC
;
A
#
# COMPACT_ATOMS: atom_id res chain seq x y z
N MET A 1 -5.45 -40.76 10.47
CA MET A 1 -5.70 -39.31 10.68
C MET A 1 -4.77 -38.57 9.74
N SER A 2 -5.34 -37.94 8.72
CA SER A 2 -4.61 -37.30 7.61
C SER A 2 -4.12 -35.91 8.00
N ALA A 3 -2.82 -35.66 7.91
CA ALA A 3 -2.25 -34.32 7.94
C ALA A 3 -2.33 -33.74 6.51
N VAL A 4 -3.04 -32.62 6.39
CA VAL A 4 -3.37 -31.96 5.13
C VAL A 4 -2.27 -30.98 4.76
N ASN A 5 -1.88 -31.04 3.48
CA ASN A 5 -0.99 -30.12 2.75
C ASN A 5 -1.29 -28.64 2.99
N LEU A 6 -0.39 -27.90 3.65
CA LEU A 6 -0.45 -26.43 3.79
C LEU A 6 0.78 -25.71 3.21
N THR A 7 1.84 -26.44 2.83
CA THR A 7 3.07 -25.89 2.23
C THR A 7 2.98 -25.58 0.72
N ALA A 8 1.84 -25.89 0.07
CA ALA A 8 1.68 -25.79 -1.38
C ALA A 8 0.98 -24.51 -1.88
N THR A 9 0.57 -23.59 -1.00
CA THR A 9 -0.32 -22.47 -1.37
C THR A 9 0.40 -21.13 -1.52
N LEU A 10 1.46 -20.86 -0.75
CA LEU A 10 2.20 -19.57 -0.83
C LEU A 10 3.25 -19.56 -1.94
N THR A 11 4.05 -20.63 -2.09
CA THR A 11 5.02 -20.79 -3.19
C THR A 11 4.35 -20.84 -4.56
N ARG A 12 3.08 -21.27 -4.64
CA ARG A 12 2.31 -21.26 -5.89
C ARG A 12 1.90 -19.84 -6.31
N ARG A 13 1.61 -18.90 -5.41
CA ARG A 13 1.14 -17.56 -5.83
C ARG A 13 2.28 -16.70 -6.39
N LEU A 14 3.46 -16.75 -5.79
CA LEU A 14 4.66 -16.07 -6.31
C LEU A 14 5.17 -16.66 -7.64
N ALA A 15 5.08 -17.99 -7.82
CA ALA A 15 5.49 -18.64 -9.06
C ALA A 15 4.60 -18.29 -10.28
N TRP A 16 3.30 -18.00 -10.09
CA TRP A 16 2.41 -17.64 -11.20
C TRP A 16 2.57 -16.18 -11.66
N VAL A 17 2.93 -15.26 -10.76
CA VAL A 17 3.25 -13.86 -11.14
C VAL A 17 4.50 -13.82 -12.01
N LEU A 18 5.50 -14.66 -11.71
CA LEU A 18 6.76 -14.71 -12.46
C LEU A 18 6.64 -15.45 -13.82
N LEU A 19 5.68 -16.38 -13.99
CA LEU A 19 5.47 -17.12 -15.24
C LEU A 19 4.52 -16.43 -16.25
N ALA A 20 3.64 -15.53 -15.80
CA ALA A 20 2.69 -14.84 -16.68
C ALA A 20 3.30 -13.69 -17.50
N LEU A 21 4.51 -13.23 -17.17
CA LEU A 21 5.19 -12.11 -17.84
C LEU A 21 6.07 -12.56 -19.04
N GLY A 22 6.16 -13.86 -19.32
CA GLY A 22 7.14 -14.41 -20.27
C GLY A 22 6.78 -14.38 -21.76
N CYS A 23 5.54 -14.10 -22.17
CA CYS A 23 5.15 -14.13 -23.59
C CYS A 23 3.97 -13.21 -23.90
N LYS A 24 4.21 -11.91 -24.13
CA LYS A 24 3.25 -11.04 -24.81
C LYS A 24 3.96 -10.28 -25.95
N PRO A 25 3.51 -10.41 -27.21
CA PRO A 25 4.07 -9.64 -28.31
C PRO A 25 3.83 -8.14 -28.06
N ALA A 26 4.84 -7.33 -28.36
CA ALA A 26 4.89 -5.89 -28.09
C ALA A 26 3.68 -5.15 -28.69
N PRO A 27 2.99 -4.28 -27.94
CA PRO A 27 1.98 -3.39 -28.51
C PRO A 27 2.63 -2.31 -29.39
N SER A 28 2.13 -2.17 -30.62
CA SER A 28 2.64 -1.27 -31.66
C SER A 28 2.18 0.19 -31.52
N ARG A 29 2.00 0.71 -30.30
CA ARG A 29 1.63 2.12 -30.09
C ARG A 29 2.54 2.76 -29.07
N ALA A 30 3.08 3.92 -29.45
CA ALA A 30 3.88 4.77 -28.61
C ALA A 30 3.13 5.10 -27.31
N PRO A 31 3.81 5.08 -26.14
CA PRO A 31 3.19 5.47 -24.88
C PRO A 31 2.88 6.97 -24.90
N GLU A 32 1.64 7.32 -24.58
CA GLU A 32 1.32 8.68 -24.11
C GLU A 32 2.04 8.92 -22.77
N PRO A 33 2.46 10.16 -22.47
CA PRO A 33 3.11 10.48 -21.21
C PRO A 33 2.13 10.25 -20.06
N ASP A 34 2.47 9.29 -19.19
CA ASP A 34 1.76 8.96 -17.96
C ASP A 34 1.90 10.13 -16.97
N SER A 35 0.77 10.66 -16.49
CA SER A 35 0.70 11.81 -15.58
C SER A 35 0.95 11.43 -14.10
N ARG A 36 1.46 10.23 -13.84
CA ARG A 36 1.77 9.78 -12.47
C ARG A 36 2.85 10.67 -11.86
N LYS A 37 2.58 11.18 -10.65
CA LYS A 37 3.54 11.95 -9.85
C LYS A 37 4.85 11.15 -9.74
N THR A 38 5.95 11.84 -9.96
CA THR A 38 7.30 11.29 -9.87
C THR A 38 7.58 10.77 -8.46
N THR A 39 8.31 9.66 -8.37
CA THR A 39 8.79 8.95 -7.16
C THR A 39 9.54 9.80 -6.11
N ALA A 40 9.70 11.10 -6.33
CA ALA A 40 10.40 12.01 -5.42
C ALA A 40 9.58 12.32 -4.15
N ASP A 41 8.25 12.37 -4.24
CA ASP A 41 7.39 12.86 -3.15
C ASP A 41 7.09 11.79 -2.08
N TYR A 42 7.10 10.51 -2.46
CA TYR A 42 6.96 9.36 -1.53
C TYR A 42 8.14 9.18 -0.57
N GLY A 43 9.29 9.77 -0.89
CA GLY A 43 10.51 9.58 -0.14
C GLY A 43 10.39 10.06 1.30
N ASP A 44 10.00 11.33 1.48
CA ASP A 44 10.27 12.10 2.72
C ASP A 44 9.60 11.54 3.97
N ALA A 45 8.56 10.74 3.79
CA ALA A 45 7.82 10.15 4.87
C ALA A 45 8.29 8.76 5.29
N ALA A 46 8.68 7.94 4.31
CA ALA A 46 9.42 6.71 4.56
C ALA A 46 10.81 7.05 5.17
N TYR A 47 11.37 8.22 4.84
CA TYR A 47 12.60 8.79 5.44
C TYR A 47 12.45 9.22 6.92
N ALA A 48 11.23 9.38 7.45
CA ALA A 48 11.03 9.66 8.88
C ALA A 48 11.26 8.42 9.77
N THR A 49 11.30 7.24 9.17
CA THR A 49 11.74 6.00 9.82
C THR A 49 13.26 5.86 9.65
N SER A 50 13.97 5.29 10.65
CA SER A 50 15.42 5.15 10.55
C SER A 50 15.86 4.10 9.51
N ILE A 51 14.94 3.32 8.96
CA ILE A 51 15.19 2.25 7.98
C ILE A 51 14.20 2.39 6.83
N GLN A 52 14.69 2.77 5.66
CA GLN A 52 13.86 2.95 4.48
C GLN A 52 13.43 1.60 3.86
N PRO A 53 12.20 1.49 3.33
CA PRO A 53 11.71 0.33 2.59
C PRO A 53 12.67 -0.17 1.50
N ILE A 54 13.29 0.74 0.74
CA ILE A 54 14.24 0.38 -0.32
C ILE A 54 15.45 -0.41 0.20
N ARG A 55 15.90 -0.17 1.43
CA ARG A 55 17.02 -0.91 2.04
C ARG A 55 16.66 -2.36 2.31
N VAL A 56 15.43 -2.61 2.74
CA VAL A 56 14.93 -3.97 2.98
C VAL A 56 14.81 -4.70 1.64
N CYS A 57 14.29 -4.05 0.60
CA CYS A 57 14.25 -4.61 -0.76
C CYS A 57 15.63 -4.97 -1.29
N GLU A 58 16.62 -4.07 -1.12
CA GLU A 58 18.00 -4.33 -1.55
C GLU A 58 18.58 -5.55 -0.84
N HIS A 59 18.28 -5.70 0.44
CA HIS A 59 18.72 -6.83 1.24
C HIS A 59 18.11 -8.16 0.77
N LEU A 60 16.78 -8.19 0.62
CA LEU A 60 16.07 -9.38 0.12
C LEU A 60 16.55 -9.79 -1.28
N ALA A 61 16.79 -8.84 -2.18
CA ALA A 61 17.34 -9.12 -3.50
C ALA A 61 18.76 -9.73 -3.43
N ARG A 62 19.59 -9.27 -2.49
CA ARG A 62 20.92 -9.89 -2.23
C ARG A 62 20.81 -11.31 -1.70
N MET A 63 19.88 -11.57 -0.77
CA MET A 63 19.65 -12.92 -0.24
C MET A 63 19.23 -13.89 -1.35
N VAL A 64 18.24 -13.51 -2.16
CA VAL A 64 17.77 -14.33 -3.29
C VAL A 64 18.89 -14.61 -4.30
N ALA A 65 19.73 -13.61 -4.59
CA ALA A 65 20.86 -13.79 -5.49
C ALA A 65 21.93 -14.73 -4.90
N ALA A 66 22.21 -14.62 -3.59
CA ALA A 66 23.15 -15.48 -2.89
C ALA A 66 22.67 -16.94 -2.89
N GLU A 67 21.40 -17.19 -2.60
CA GLU A 67 20.78 -18.54 -2.68
C GLU A 67 20.84 -19.12 -4.09
N ALA A 68 20.67 -18.27 -5.11
CA ALA A 68 20.78 -18.68 -6.52
C ALA A 68 22.24 -18.88 -6.99
N GLY A 69 23.25 -18.55 -6.16
CA GLY A 69 24.66 -18.57 -6.55
C GLY A 69 25.00 -17.55 -7.65
N ARG A 70 24.29 -16.42 -7.70
CA ARG A 70 24.42 -15.38 -8.72
C ARG A 70 24.82 -14.05 -8.09
N ALA A 71 25.36 -13.17 -8.93
CA ALA A 71 25.50 -11.77 -8.54
C ALA A 71 24.11 -11.14 -8.37
N PRO A 72 23.93 -10.24 -7.38
CA PRO A 72 22.68 -9.53 -7.19
C PRO A 72 22.33 -8.71 -8.43
N GLN A 73 21.12 -8.94 -8.94
CA GLN A 73 20.52 -8.16 -10.02
C GLN A 73 19.34 -7.39 -9.45
N PHE A 74 19.46 -6.07 -9.45
CA PHE A 74 18.40 -5.17 -9.02
C PHE A 74 17.65 -4.73 -10.28
N ASP A 75 16.59 -5.45 -10.61
CA ASP A 75 15.65 -4.98 -11.63
C ASP A 75 14.96 -3.71 -11.08
N PRO A 76 15.10 -2.55 -11.72
CA PRO A 76 14.54 -1.30 -11.23
C PRO A 76 13.02 -1.37 -10.99
N VAL A 77 12.28 -2.09 -11.84
CA VAL A 77 10.82 -2.20 -11.73
C VAL A 77 10.43 -3.06 -10.52
N VAL A 78 11.16 -4.14 -10.29
CA VAL A 78 10.96 -5.02 -9.12
C VAL A 78 11.31 -4.28 -7.83
N MET A 79 12.37 -3.48 -7.84
CA MET A 79 12.80 -2.68 -6.70
C MET A 79 11.80 -1.58 -6.36
N GLU A 80 11.25 -0.89 -7.37
CA GLU A 80 10.20 0.11 -7.20
C GLU A 80 8.93 -0.53 -6.62
N THR A 81 8.50 -1.67 -7.18
CA THR A 81 7.33 -2.41 -6.69
C THR A 81 7.53 -2.86 -5.24
N CYS A 82 8.70 -3.44 -4.94
CA CYS A 82 9.01 -3.87 -3.57
C CYS A 82 9.02 -2.69 -2.59
N ALA A 83 9.65 -1.57 -2.97
CA ALA A 83 9.71 -0.41 -2.11
C ALA A 83 8.33 0.18 -1.84
N HIS A 84 7.45 0.17 -2.85
CA HIS A 84 6.05 0.57 -2.71
C HIS A 84 5.31 -0.32 -1.70
N GLU A 85 5.31 -1.65 -1.90
CA GLU A 85 4.64 -2.60 -0.98
C GLU A 85 5.15 -2.49 0.46
N LEU A 86 6.47 -2.36 0.65
CA LEU A 86 7.05 -2.19 1.98
C LEU A 86 6.77 -0.80 2.58
N SER A 87 6.46 0.21 1.76
CA SER A 87 6.01 1.52 2.26
C SER A 87 4.58 1.43 2.78
N ILE A 88 3.70 0.67 2.11
CA ILE A 88 2.36 0.34 2.61
C ILE A 88 2.45 -0.41 3.93
N GLU A 89 3.33 -1.41 4.03
CA GLU A 89 3.55 -2.16 5.27
C GLU A 89 4.08 -1.25 6.40
N ALA A 90 5.05 -0.39 6.10
CA ALA A 90 5.61 0.57 7.06
C ALA A 90 4.53 1.53 7.58
N ALA A 91 3.67 2.04 6.70
CA ALA A 91 2.56 2.91 7.05
C ALA A 91 1.53 2.17 7.91
N THR A 92 1.17 0.93 7.53
CA THR A 92 0.19 0.10 8.23
C THR A 92 0.64 -0.26 9.64
N ARG A 93 1.92 -0.60 9.82
CA ARG A 93 2.50 -0.94 11.12
C ARG A 93 2.78 0.31 11.98
N GLY A 94 3.02 1.46 11.35
CA GLY A 94 3.53 2.65 12.02
C GLY A 94 5.04 2.58 12.27
N SER A 95 5.65 3.76 12.50
CA SER A 95 7.11 3.94 12.45
C SER A 95 7.91 3.15 13.50
N ALA A 96 7.33 2.91 14.68
CA ALA A 96 7.99 2.16 15.76
C ALA A 96 8.03 0.66 15.45
N ASP A 97 6.90 0.07 15.05
CA ASP A 97 6.79 -1.36 14.77
C ASP A 97 7.46 -1.72 13.44
N TRP A 98 7.35 -0.86 12.42
CA TRP A 98 8.10 -1.01 11.17
C TRP A 98 9.61 -1.14 11.42
N ARG A 99 10.19 -0.28 12.27
CA ARG A 99 11.63 -0.31 12.56
C ARG A 99 12.07 -1.66 13.11
N SER A 100 11.28 -2.26 14.00
CA SER A 100 11.58 -3.57 14.59
C SER A 100 11.52 -4.70 13.56
N VAL A 101 10.54 -4.67 12.67
CA VAL A 101 10.41 -5.67 11.59
C VAL A 101 11.55 -5.51 10.59
N ALA A 102 11.78 -4.30 10.10
CA ALA A 102 12.80 -4.01 9.12
C ALA A 102 14.21 -4.33 9.65
N ALA A 103 14.49 -4.05 10.92
CA ALA A 103 15.75 -4.45 11.55
C ALA A 103 15.93 -5.97 11.59
N CYS A 104 14.87 -6.72 11.95
CA CYS A 104 14.90 -8.17 11.93
C CYS A 104 15.20 -8.71 10.53
N VAL A 105 14.48 -8.23 9.51
CA VAL A 105 14.68 -8.67 8.12
C VAL A 105 16.08 -8.33 7.60
N LEU A 106 16.65 -7.18 7.98
CA LEU A 106 18.01 -6.80 7.59
C LEU A 106 19.10 -7.63 8.28
N GLU A 107 18.81 -8.26 9.42
CA GLU A 107 19.71 -9.18 10.11
C GLU A 107 19.58 -10.62 9.61
N ALA A 108 18.48 -10.96 8.92
CA ALA A 108 18.27 -12.29 8.35
C ALA A 108 19.25 -12.59 7.20
N GLU A 109 19.81 -13.79 7.18
CA GLU A 109 20.71 -14.31 6.16
C GLU A 109 20.04 -15.36 5.27
N THR A 110 18.93 -15.94 5.73
CA THR A 110 18.19 -17.00 5.02
C THR A 110 16.69 -16.72 4.92
N GLY A 111 16.01 -17.33 3.95
CA GLY A 111 14.56 -17.24 3.84
C GLY A 111 13.81 -17.69 5.11
N ASP A 112 14.28 -18.74 5.79
CA ASP A 112 13.66 -19.25 7.02
C ASP A 112 13.72 -18.24 8.19
N GLU A 113 14.76 -17.40 8.23
CA GLU A 113 14.91 -16.32 9.22
C GLU A 113 14.00 -15.13 8.91
N VAL A 114 13.79 -14.81 7.62
CA VAL A 114 12.78 -13.82 7.20
C VAL A 114 11.38 -14.29 7.63
N ASP A 115 11.05 -15.56 7.40
CA ASP A 115 9.79 -16.14 7.87
C ASP A 115 9.67 -16.09 9.41
N ASP A 116 10.79 -16.15 10.15
CA ASP A 116 10.77 -15.99 11.61
C ASP A 116 10.49 -14.55 12.03
N CYS A 117 11.04 -13.56 11.33
CA CYS A 117 10.71 -12.16 11.52
C CYS A 117 9.20 -11.91 11.33
N ASP A 118 8.60 -12.46 10.27
CA ASP A 118 7.16 -12.35 10.01
C ASP A 118 6.31 -13.00 11.11
N ARG A 119 6.72 -14.17 11.60
CA ARG A 119 6.04 -14.84 12.72
C ARG A 119 6.15 -14.05 14.03
N ARG A 120 7.31 -13.44 14.27
CA ARG A 120 7.61 -12.68 15.50
C ARG A 120 6.90 -11.32 15.51
N TYR A 121 6.79 -10.71 14.34
CA TYR A 121 6.12 -9.43 14.12
C TYR A 121 4.95 -9.62 13.15
N PRO A 122 3.91 -10.36 13.56
CA PRO A 122 2.76 -10.59 12.69
C PRO A 122 2.18 -9.26 12.26
N MET A 123 1.73 -9.18 11.01
CA MET A 123 0.97 -8.02 10.56
C MET A 123 -0.17 -7.78 11.55
N PRO A 124 -0.40 -6.52 11.97
CA PRO A 124 -1.61 -6.18 12.70
C PRO A 124 -2.76 -6.70 11.86
N SER A 125 -3.45 -7.74 12.34
CA SER A 125 -4.59 -8.27 11.60
C SER A 125 -5.54 -7.11 11.36
N ALA A 126 -6.16 -7.01 10.19
CA ALA A 126 -7.20 -6.02 9.93
C ALA A 126 -8.34 -6.03 10.98
N ALA A 127 -8.41 -7.08 11.82
CA ALA A 127 -9.33 -7.25 12.95
C ALA A 127 -8.77 -6.88 14.34
N SER A 128 -7.49 -6.58 14.50
CA SER A 128 -6.84 -6.27 15.79
C SER A 128 -6.01 -4.99 15.68
N GLY A 129 -6.68 -3.84 15.68
CA GLY A 129 -6.06 -2.51 15.67
C GLY A 129 -5.95 -1.94 14.25
N SER A 130 -6.93 -1.24 13.68
CA SER A 130 -7.39 0.07 14.17
C SER A 130 -6.23 0.92 14.72
N GLY A 131 -5.14 1.04 13.96
CA GLY A 131 -4.26 2.19 14.07
C GLY A 131 -5.02 3.47 13.68
N ASP A 132 -6.07 3.81 14.45
CA ASP A 132 -6.84 5.04 14.37
C ASP A 132 -7.26 5.48 12.96
N THR A 133 -7.53 4.54 12.04
CA THR A 133 -8.03 4.83 10.68
C THR A 133 -9.53 5.10 10.65
N ASP A 134 -10.18 5.08 11.81
CA ASP A 134 -11.60 5.43 11.95
C ASP A 134 -11.85 6.88 11.53
N ARG A 135 -10.86 7.77 11.72
CA ARG A 135 -10.91 9.16 11.25
C ARG A 135 -10.87 9.24 9.73
N GLU A 136 -9.88 8.62 9.11
CA GLU A 136 -9.72 8.52 7.65
C GLU A 136 -10.96 7.87 7.01
N ARG A 137 -11.47 6.79 7.61
CA ARG A 137 -12.69 6.10 7.16
C ARG A 137 -13.91 7.02 7.22
N ALA A 138 -14.10 7.74 8.33
CA ALA A 138 -15.20 8.70 8.46
C ALA A 138 -15.11 9.82 7.42
N VAL A 139 -13.89 10.30 7.12
CA VAL A 139 -13.65 11.29 6.05
C VAL A 139 -13.99 10.70 4.68
N CYS A 140 -13.52 9.50 4.36
CA CYS A 140 -13.82 8.84 3.08
C CYS A 140 -15.31 8.56 2.89
N ASP A 141 -16.00 8.09 3.93
CA ASP A 141 -17.46 7.88 3.88
C ASP A 141 -18.20 9.20 3.65
N HIS A 142 -17.77 10.28 4.31
CA HIS A 142 -18.33 11.62 4.10
C HIS A 142 -18.08 12.15 2.68
N MET A 143 -16.85 12.01 2.16
CA MET A 143 -16.52 12.37 0.78
C MET A 143 -17.40 11.63 -0.22
N PHE A 144 -17.58 10.33 -0.02
CA PHE A 144 -18.46 9.52 -0.83
C PHE A 144 -19.91 10.03 -0.77
N ASP A 145 -20.44 10.30 0.42
CA ASP A 145 -21.81 10.80 0.58
C ASP A 145 -22.03 12.17 -0.08
N VAL A 146 -21.03 13.07 -0.07
CA VAL A 146 -21.08 14.35 -0.79
C VAL A 146 -21.11 14.13 -2.31
N VAL A 147 -20.18 13.34 -2.86
CA VAL A 147 -20.11 13.07 -4.30
C VAL A 147 -21.39 12.38 -4.79
N MET A 148 -21.91 11.44 -4.02
CA MET A 148 -23.16 10.74 -4.34
C MET A 148 -24.37 11.66 -4.33
N ARG A 149 -24.44 12.60 -3.38
CA ARG A 149 -25.50 13.62 -3.34
C ARG A 149 -25.44 14.53 -4.56
N GLU A 150 -24.27 15.08 -4.88
CA GLU A 150 -24.08 15.96 -6.03
C GLU A 150 -24.40 15.24 -7.34
N THR A 151 -23.92 14.01 -7.49
CA THR A 151 -24.21 13.17 -8.66
C THR A 151 -25.71 12.88 -8.80
N ALA A 152 -26.42 12.67 -7.70
CA ALA A 152 -27.87 12.45 -7.72
C ALA A 152 -28.66 13.73 -8.09
N GLU A 153 -28.18 14.90 -7.68
CA GLU A 153 -28.76 16.19 -8.07
C GLU A 153 -28.58 16.46 -9.58
N GLU A 154 -27.43 16.12 -10.14
CA GLU A 154 -27.13 16.29 -11.56
C GLU A 154 -27.88 15.30 -12.46
N LEU A 155 -27.94 14.01 -12.08
CA LEU A 155 -28.55 12.95 -12.89
C LEU A 155 -30.06 12.79 -12.66
N GLY A 156 -30.62 13.45 -11.64
CA GLY A 156 -32.02 13.30 -11.24
C GLY A 156 -32.30 12.00 -10.48
N SER A 157 -33.58 11.65 -10.32
CA SER A 157 -34.10 10.64 -9.38
C SER A 157 -33.68 9.17 -9.63
N GLY A 158 -32.74 8.93 -10.54
CA GLY A 158 -32.18 7.62 -10.89
C GLY A 158 -30.70 7.46 -10.57
N GLY A 159 -30.15 8.28 -9.65
CA GLY A 159 -28.72 8.31 -9.31
C GLY A 159 -28.05 6.94 -9.10
N LEU A 160 -26.72 6.93 -9.23
CA LEU A 160 -25.91 5.73 -9.09
C LEU A 160 -26.22 5.01 -7.78
N ARG A 161 -26.45 3.69 -7.86
CA ARG A 161 -26.66 2.84 -6.70
C ARG A 161 -25.51 1.88 -6.59
N PHE A 162 -24.74 2.03 -5.52
CA PHE A 162 -23.72 1.09 -5.12
C PHE A 162 -24.31 0.08 -4.15
N SER A 163 -23.90 -1.17 -4.27
CA SER A 163 -24.09 -2.15 -3.21
C SER A 163 -23.25 -1.76 -1.99
N GLU A 164 -23.62 -2.28 -0.82
CA GLU A 164 -22.85 -2.08 0.42
C GLU A 164 -21.40 -2.58 0.28
N GLY A 165 -21.19 -3.66 -0.48
CA GLY A 165 -19.86 -4.20 -0.75
C GLY A 165 -19.01 -3.28 -1.63
N GLU A 166 -19.59 -2.69 -2.67
CA GLU A 166 -18.89 -1.73 -3.54
C GLU A 166 -18.56 -0.44 -2.79
N ARG A 167 -19.49 0.08 -1.98
CA ARG A 167 -19.20 1.24 -1.11
C ARG A 167 -18.03 0.94 -0.18
N ARG A 168 -18.06 -0.21 0.50
CA ARG A 168 -16.98 -0.60 1.42
C ARG A 168 -15.63 -0.70 0.70
N ALA A 169 -15.57 -1.30 -0.49
CA ALA A 169 -14.34 -1.41 -1.26
C ALA A 169 -13.77 -0.04 -1.66
N LEU A 170 -14.62 0.89 -2.11
CA LEU A 170 -14.19 2.25 -2.46
C LEU A 170 -13.76 3.06 -1.23
N THR A 171 -14.45 2.92 -0.10
CA THR A 171 -14.03 3.53 1.16
C THR A 171 -12.67 2.97 1.61
N ASP A 172 -12.44 1.66 1.48
CA ASP A 172 -11.18 1.02 1.84
C ASP A 172 -10.02 1.53 0.95
N GLU A 173 -10.23 1.65 -0.37
CA GLU A 173 -9.25 2.23 -1.32
C GLU A 173 -8.95 3.70 -1.00
N CYS A 174 -9.97 4.49 -0.64
CA CYS A 174 -9.79 5.87 -0.21
C CYS A 174 -8.95 5.97 1.08
N VAL A 175 -9.24 5.11 2.08
CA VAL A 175 -8.47 5.07 3.33
C VAL A 175 -7.03 4.66 3.06
N GLU A 176 -6.82 3.68 2.19
CA GLU A 176 -5.49 3.27 1.76
C GLU A 176 -4.73 4.45 1.15
N SER A 177 -5.33 5.21 0.24
CA SER A 177 -4.69 6.41 -0.32
C SER A 177 -4.39 7.47 0.75
N PHE A 178 -5.28 7.69 1.72
CA PHE A 178 -4.97 8.61 2.83
C PHE A 178 -3.82 8.15 3.71
N VAL A 179 -3.70 6.85 3.98
CA VAL A 179 -2.68 6.30 4.88
C VAL A 179 -1.34 6.09 4.18
N VAL A 180 -1.36 5.71 2.91
CA VAL A 180 -0.19 5.35 2.11
C VAL A 180 0.35 6.55 1.33
N ASP A 181 -0.50 7.39 0.76
CA ASP A 181 -0.07 8.51 -0.06
C ASP A 181 0.00 9.81 0.77
N HIS A 182 -1.03 10.14 1.55
CA HIS A 182 -1.13 11.48 2.16
C HIS A 182 -0.53 11.61 3.56
N ARG A 183 -0.81 10.64 4.45
CA ARG A 183 -0.30 10.64 5.84
C ARG A 183 1.21 10.68 5.90
N PRO A 184 1.94 10.03 4.98
CA PRO A 184 3.37 10.09 5.01
C PRO A 184 3.87 11.48 4.55
N GLU A 185 3.31 12.04 3.47
CA GLU A 185 3.76 13.32 2.87
C GLU A 185 3.52 14.55 3.76
N LEU A 186 2.68 14.43 4.78
CA LEU A 186 2.28 15.51 5.66
C LEU A 186 2.80 15.29 7.07
N ASP A 187 3.24 16.37 7.71
CA ASP A 187 3.44 16.31 9.16
C ASP A 187 2.08 16.08 9.87
N ALA A 188 2.13 15.59 11.10
CA ALA A 188 0.93 15.20 11.83
C ALA A 188 -0.11 16.33 11.95
N VAL A 189 0.33 17.59 12.09
CA VAL A 189 -0.58 18.74 12.23
C VAL A 189 -1.23 19.05 10.88
N SER A 190 -0.45 19.08 9.80
CA SER A 190 -0.96 19.30 8.44
C SER A 190 -1.93 18.20 8.01
N TYR A 191 -1.62 16.94 8.36
CA TYR A 191 -2.52 15.81 8.08
C TYR A 191 -3.85 15.91 8.83
N GLU A 192 -3.81 16.27 10.12
CA GLU A 192 -5.03 16.49 10.90
C GLU A 192 -5.86 17.65 10.35
N GLN A 193 -5.21 18.73 9.88
CA GLN A 193 -5.90 19.85 9.24
C GLN A 193 -6.56 19.45 7.93
N LEU A 194 -5.88 18.65 7.10
CA LEU A 194 -6.45 18.10 5.86
C LEU A 194 -7.71 17.28 6.16
N LEU A 195 -7.61 16.30 7.07
CA LEU A 195 -8.75 15.46 7.44
C LEU A 195 -9.92 16.30 8.02
N ALA A 196 -9.61 17.31 8.84
CA ALA A 196 -10.62 18.20 9.39
C ALA A 196 -11.30 19.07 8.32
N CYS A 197 -10.51 19.58 7.35
CA CYS A 197 -11.05 20.33 6.22
C CYS A 197 -12.01 19.47 5.40
N LEU A 198 -11.56 18.27 4.99
CA LEU A 198 -12.36 17.33 4.21
C LEU A 198 -13.62 16.87 4.95
N ALA A 199 -13.55 16.63 6.26
CA ALA A 199 -14.72 16.30 7.09
C ALA A 199 -15.76 17.43 7.15
N SER A 200 -15.35 18.68 6.92
CA SER A 200 -16.23 19.85 6.97
C SER A 200 -16.75 20.29 5.59
N ALA A 201 -16.09 19.85 4.51
CA ALA A 201 -16.44 20.20 3.15
C ALA A 201 -17.82 19.64 2.77
N GLN A 202 -18.68 20.48 2.19
CA GLN A 202 -20.06 20.12 1.84
C GLN A 202 -20.23 19.85 0.34
N THR A 203 -19.23 20.18 -0.47
CA THR A 203 -19.25 20.02 -1.92
C THR A 203 -17.94 19.44 -2.42
N GLY A 204 -17.95 18.81 -3.59
CA GLY A 204 -16.72 18.34 -4.24
C GLY A 204 -15.75 19.49 -4.52
N VAL A 205 -16.24 20.70 -4.79
CA VAL A 205 -15.42 21.90 -4.96
C VAL A 205 -14.69 22.27 -3.67
N GLN A 206 -15.38 22.27 -2.53
CA GLN A 206 -14.75 22.57 -1.23
C GLN A 206 -13.70 21.52 -0.86
N MET A 207 -13.89 20.26 -1.23
CA MET A 207 -12.89 19.21 -1.01
C MET A 207 -11.61 19.45 -1.81
N GLN A 208 -11.70 20.04 -2.99
CA GLN A 208 -10.53 20.38 -3.81
C GLN A 208 -9.72 21.56 -3.25
N GLU A 209 -10.32 22.35 -2.35
CA GLU A 209 -9.69 23.54 -1.75
C GLU A 209 -8.91 23.23 -0.45
N CYS A 210 -8.92 21.98 0.05
CA CYS A 210 -8.44 21.60 1.39
C CYS A 210 -6.90 21.49 1.60
#